data_AF-A0A5N5E171-F1
#
_entry.id   AF-A0A5N5E171-F1
#
_cell.length_a   1.000
_cell.length_b   1.000
_cell.length_c   1.000
_cell.angle_alpha   90.00
_cell.angle_beta   90.00
_cell.angle_gamma   90.00
#
_symmetry.space_group_name_H-M   'P 1'
#
loop_
_entity.id
_entity.type
_entity.pdbx_description
1 polymer ?
#
loop_
_entity_poly.entity_id
_entity_poly.type
_entity_poly.pdbx_seq_one_letter_code
_entity_poly.pdbx_strand_id
1 'polypeptide(L)'
;ADGAADVFRSVRKSSGLLDPAELPIEDFDELNVAQAVSAVKELTDAAQVRDIVAYEEAHKNRHGVVSAAQARLAAIAQEVVGIN
;
A
#
# COMPACT_ATOMS: atom_id res chain seq x y z
N ALA A 1 -0.81 -25.23 9.73
CA ALA A 1 0.52 -24.81 10.17
C ALA A 1 0.79 -23.49 9.45
N ASP A 2 0.26 -22.39 9.99
CA ASP A 2 0.05 -21.15 9.23
C ASP A 2 0.51 -19.92 10.02
N GLY A 3 1.59 -20.08 10.80
CA GLY A 3 2.13 -19.03 11.68
C GLY A 3 3.47 -18.45 11.23
N ALA A 4 4.05 -18.93 10.14
CA ALA A 4 5.41 -18.57 9.74
C ALA A 4 5.50 -17.48 8.66
N ALA A 5 4.41 -17.12 7.98
CA ALA A 5 4.43 -16.10 6.92
C ALA A 5 4.39 -14.65 7.46
N ASP A 6 3.80 -14.44 8.63
CA ASP A 6 3.56 -13.09 9.17
C ASP A 6 4.83 -12.44 9.77
N VAL A 7 5.73 -13.26 10.34
CA VAL A 7 6.89 -12.76 11.10
C VAL A 7 8.03 -12.27 10.19
N PHE A 8 8.18 -12.85 8.99
CA PHE A 8 9.23 -12.42 8.05
C PHE A 8 8.91 -11.11 7.31
N ARG A 9 7.62 -10.71 7.25
CA ARG A 9 7.21 -9.46 6.60
C ARG A 9 7.73 -8.22 7.34
N SER A 10 7.85 -8.31 8.67
CA SER A 10 8.24 -7.17 9.51
C SER A 10 9.72 -6.78 9.36
N VAL A 11 10.60 -7.73 9.05
CA VAL A 11 12.06 -7.49 9.02
C VAL A 11 12.54 -6.95 7.66
N ARG A 12 11.84 -7.21 6.56
CA ARG A 12 12.26 -6.77 5.20
C ARG A 12 11.80 -5.35 4.84
N LYS A 13 10.77 -4.84 5.53
CA LYS A 13 10.21 -3.50 5.37
C LYS A 13 11.23 -2.35 5.56
N SER A 14 12.36 -2.62 6.21
CA SER A 14 13.39 -1.62 6.55
C SER A 14 14.36 -1.29 5.42
N SER A 15 14.39 -2.04 4.31
CA SER A 15 15.36 -1.85 3.22
C SER A 15 14.87 -0.99 2.05
N GLY A 16 13.63 -0.50 2.06
CA GLY A 16 13.11 0.40 1.01
C GLY A 16 12.88 -0.26 -0.36
N LEU A 17 13.09 -1.58 -0.48
CA LEU A 17 12.81 -2.39 -1.66
C LEU A 17 11.71 -3.37 -1.28
N LEU A 18 10.47 -2.89 -1.19
CA LEU A 18 9.33 -3.79 -1.08
C LEU A 18 9.20 -4.52 -2.41
N ASP A 19 9.28 -5.85 -2.40
CA ASP A 19 8.97 -6.63 -3.59
C ASP A 19 7.44 -6.55 -3.86
N PRO A 20 7.00 -6.60 -5.13
CA PRO A 20 5.57 -6.56 -5.47
C PRO A 20 4.78 -7.70 -4.80
N ALA A 21 5.43 -8.84 -4.54
CA ALA A 21 4.83 -9.98 -3.82
C ALA A 21 4.62 -9.73 -2.31
N GLU A 22 5.21 -8.67 -1.76
CA GLU A 22 5.05 -8.28 -0.35
C GLU A 22 3.97 -7.20 -0.15
N LEU A 23 3.46 -6.66 -1.26
CA LEU A 23 2.41 -5.65 -1.23
C LEU A 23 1.09 -6.25 -0.74
N PRO A 24 0.24 -5.41 -0.12
CA PRO A 24 -1.10 -5.82 0.31
C PRO A 24 -2.05 -6.11 -0.87
N ILE A 25 -1.67 -5.75 -2.10
CA ILE A 25 -2.44 -5.96 -3.32
C ILE A 25 -1.69 -6.97 -4.19
N GLU A 26 -2.34 -8.09 -4.51
CA GLU A 26 -1.80 -9.14 -5.39
C GLU A 26 -1.66 -8.63 -6.83
N ASP A 27 -0.60 -9.08 -7.52
CA ASP A 27 -0.27 -8.70 -8.92
C ASP A 27 -0.30 -7.19 -9.19
N PHE A 28 0.02 -6.37 -8.17
CA PHE A 28 -0.08 -4.91 -8.24
C PHE A 28 0.70 -4.27 -9.40
N ASP A 29 1.80 -4.92 -9.80
CA ASP A 29 2.65 -4.47 -10.90
C ASP A 29 2.01 -4.70 -12.28
N GLU A 30 1.12 -5.69 -12.40
CA GLU A 30 0.37 -6.02 -13.61
C GLU A 30 -0.88 -5.15 -13.79
N LEU A 31 -1.39 -4.59 -12.68
CA LEU A 31 -2.55 -3.71 -12.70
C LEU A 31 -2.27 -2.42 -13.48
N ASN A 32 -3.26 -1.97 -14.25
CA ASN A 32 -3.24 -0.63 -14.82
C ASN A 32 -3.53 0.44 -13.74
N VAL A 33 -3.33 1.72 -14.08
CA VAL A 33 -3.52 2.84 -13.13
C VAL A 33 -4.93 2.86 -12.53
N ALA A 34 -5.98 2.63 -13.32
CA ALA A 34 -7.35 2.67 -12.82
C ALA A 34 -7.62 1.50 -11.84
N GLN A 35 -7.14 0.30 -12.16
CA GLN A 35 -7.25 -0.87 -11.29
C GLN A 35 -6.47 -0.69 -9.99
N ALA A 36 -5.22 -0.20 -10.08
CA ALA A 36 -4.41 0.08 -8.91
C ALA A 36 -5.05 1.15 -8.01
N VAL A 37 -5.60 2.23 -8.59
CA VAL A 37 -6.34 3.26 -7.85
C VAL A 37 -7.57 2.67 -7.15
N SER A 38 -8.33 1.82 -7.82
CA SER A 38 -9.48 1.14 -7.19
C SER A 38 -9.03 0.25 -6.04
N ALA A 39 -8.02 -0.60 -6.23
CA ALA A 39 -7.52 -1.50 -5.20
C ALA A 39 -6.99 -0.74 -3.97
N VAL A 40 -6.30 0.39 -4.19
CA VAL A 40 -5.80 1.26 -3.11
C VAL A 40 -6.94 1.86 -2.28
N LYS A 41 -8.08 2.19 -2.90
CA LYS A 41 -9.24 2.76 -2.18
C LYS A 41 -9.89 1.77 -1.23
N GLU A 42 -9.83 0.48 -1.54
CA GLU A 42 -10.35 -0.60 -0.70
C GLU A 42 -9.48 -0.85 0.55
N LEU A 43 -8.25 -0.33 0.59
CA LEU A 43 -7.39 -0.47 1.76
C LEU A 43 -7.94 0.33 2.94
N THR A 44 -8.00 -0.32 4.11
CA THR A 44 -8.46 0.29 5.37
C THR A 44 -7.32 0.58 6.33
N ASP A 45 -6.15 -0.04 6.13
CA ASP A 45 -4.98 0.14 6.99
C ASP A 45 -4.05 1.23 6.42
N ALA A 46 -3.81 2.26 7.22
CA ALA A 46 -2.89 3.35 6.87
C ALA A 46 -1.46 2.87 6.58
N ALA A 47 -0.97 1.83 7.27
CA ALA A 47 0.35 1.24 7.01
C ALA A 47 0.41 0.58 5.63
N GLN A 48 -0.64 -0.14 5.23
CA GLN A 48 -0.73 -0.77 3.91
C GLN A 48 -0.74 0.28 2.79
N VAL A 49 -1.48 1.38 2.98
CA VAL A 49 -1.50 2.48 2.00
C VAL A 49 -0.12 3.14 1.87
N ARG A 50 0.62 3.30 2.99
CA ARG A 50 1.99 3.84 2.96
C ARG A 50 2.97 2.94 2.22
N ASP A 51 2.79 1.63 2.31
CA ASP A 51 3.61 0.66 1.57
C ASP A 51 3.43 0.81 0.06
N ILE A 52 2.20 1.03 -0.40
CA ILE A 52 1.91 1.29 -1.81
C ILE A 52 2.57 2.58 -2.29
N VAL A 53 2.52 3.66 -1.50
CA VAL A 53 3.19 4.92 -1.85
C VAL A 53 4.70 4.71 -2.01
N ALA A 54 5.34 4.08 -1.03
CA ALA A 54 6.78 3.83 -1.06
C ALA A 54 7.18 2.93 -2.23
N TYR A 55 6.38 1.88 -2.51
CA TYR A 55 6.61 1.01 -3.66
C TYR A 55 6.51 1.77 -4.98
N GLU A 56 5.44 2.55 -5.17
CA GLU A 56 5.25 3.32 -6.41
C GLU A 56 6.37 4.33 -6.63
N GLU A 57 6.75 5.08 -5.60
CA GLU A 57 7.85 6.06 -5.68
C GLU A 57 9.20 5.40 -6.03
N ALA A 58 9.43 4.17 -5.59
CA ALA A 58 10.67 3.43 -5.85
C ALA A 58 10.69 2.68 -7.20
N HIS A 59 9.52 2.36 -7.77
CA HIS A 59 9.41 1.52 -8.97
C HIS A 59 8.91 2.32 -10.20
N LYS A 60 7.62 2.23 -10.50
CA LYS A 60 7.03 2.77 -11.73
C LYS A 60 6.72 4.26 -11.65
N ASN A 61 6.68 4.81 -10.45
CA ASN A 61 6.37 6.20 -10.15
C ASN A 61 5.08 6.68 -10.85
N ARG A 62 4.02 5.88 -10.76
CA ARG A 62 2.75 6.21 -11.41
C ARG A 62 2.06 7.30 -10.59
N HIS A 63 2.27 8.55 -10.98
CA HIS A 63 1.75 9.72 -10.26
C HIS A 63 0.25 9.63 -9.92
N GLY A 64 -0.58 9.08 -10.82
CA GLY A 64 -2.01 8.89 -10.57
C GLY A 64 -2.32 7.93 -9.41
N VAL A 65 -1.51 6.88 -9.24
CA VAL A 65 -1.64 5.91 -8.16
C VAL A 65 -1.13 6.51 -6.84
N VAL A 66 0.03 7.18 -6.87
CA VAL A 66 0.60 7.86 -5.69
C VAL A 66 -0.37 8.89 -5.12
N SER A 67 -0.94 9.75 -5.95
CA SER A 67 -1.92 10.76 -5.50
C SER A 67 -3.18 10.12 -4.92
N ALA A 68 -3.67 9.03 -5.50
CA ALA A 68 -4.82 8.31 -4.96
C ALA A 68 -4.52 7.65 -3.60
N ALA A 69 -3.34 7.05 -3.45
CA ALA A 69 -2.90 6.46 -2.19
C ALA A 69 -2.75 7.51 -1.08
N GLN A 70 -2.13 8.65 -1.39
CA GLN A 70 -2.03 9.77 -0.44
C GLN A 70 -3.41 10.30 -0.02
N ALA A 71 -4.35 10.41 -0.97
CA ALA A 71 -5.73 10.80 -0.66
C ALA A 71 -6.44 9.80 0.25
N ARG A 72 -6.25 8.49 0.02
CA ARG A 72 -6.81 7.44 0.89
C ARG A 72 -6.20 7.50 2.29
N LEU A 73 -4.88 7.69 2.39
CA LEU A 73 -4.20 7.83 3.68
C LEU A 73 -4.76 9.02 4.49
N ALA A 74 -5.03 10.14 3.83
CA ALA A 74 -5.64 11.30 4.47
C ALA A 74 -7.08 11.01 4.93
N ALA A 75 -7.88 10.29 4.13
CA ALA A 75 -9.22 9.87 4.51
C ALA A 75 -9.20 8.96 5.75
N ILE A 76 -8.33 7.95 5.79
CA ILE A 76 -8.17 7.08 6.97
C ILE A 76 -7.76 7.90 8.20
N ALA A 77 -6.84 8.86 8.06
CA ALA A 77 -6.45 9.74 9.16
C ALA A 77 -7.62 10.60 9.66
N GLN A 78 -8.45 11.11 8.75
CA GLN A 78 -9.66 11.86 9.09
C GLN A 78 -10.72 10.98 9.77
N GLU A 79 -10.87 9.73 9.35
CA GLU A 79 -11.72 8.74 10.03
C GLU A 79 -11.20 8.54 11.47
N VAL A 80 -9.91 8.25 11.66
CA VAL A 80 -9.34 8.01 13.00
C VAL A 80 -9.45 9.23 13.92
N VAL A 81 -9.26 10.45 13.40
CA VAL A 81 -9.26 11.69 14.21
C VAL A 81 -10.66 12.30 14.35
N GLY A 82 -11.55 12.11 13.37
CA GLY A 82 -12.88 12.72 13.30
C GLY A 82 -13.99 11.91 13.94
N ILE A 83 -13.73 10.66 14.32
CA ILE A 83 -14.64 9.84 15.13
C ILE A 83 -14.17 9.91 16.59
N ASN A 84 -14.44 11.03 17.27
CA ASN A 84 -14.44 11.09 18.74
C ASN A 84 -15.37 12.18 19.25
#